data_AF-A0A090Z5D1-F1
#
_entry.id   AF-A0A090Z5D1-F1
#
_cell.length_a   1.000
_cell.length_b   1.000
_cell.length_c   1.000
_cell.angle_alpha   90.00
_cell.angle_beta   90.00
_cell.angle_gamma   90.00
#
_symmetry.space_group_name_H-M   'P 1'
#
loop_
_entity.id
_entity.type
_entity.pdbx_description
1 polymer ?
#
loop_
_entity_poly.entity_id
_entity_poly.type
_entity_poly.pdbx_seq_one_letter_code
_entity_poly.pdbx_strand_id
1 'polypeptide(L)'
;MAYIYALSDIHGHLDIFRETLKNVDLESKNNKLILLGDYIDRGDKSCETLYFIKQLCEKYPGKVIPLLGNHEVMFLEDLNSLYPDGEFSEIIKYISEDEYNAISKKCENVSNELTKMCMIYKYVTDLIKSKHKTLIAWLRKLPLYYETEDQIFVHAGIDEEAEEYWKVGTSEEYFTWKYPPVFGTFYKDIIAGHTHTSEIANDKDFHSVYWDRQSHFYIDGATVISKFIPLLKYDIIAKEYSSFEKVTQDDGSFVWREYAIK
;
A
#
# COMPACT_ATOMS: atom_id res chain seq x y z
N MET A 1 12.89 1.22 -24.22
CA MET A 1 13.10 1.56 -22.80
C MET A 1 12.29 0.61 -21.95
N ALA A 2 12.76 0.27 -20.75
CA ALA A 2 12.08 -0.65 -19.85
C ALA A 2 12.24 -0.11 -18.42
N TYR A 3 11.11 0.19 -17.77
CA TYR A 3 11.08 0.86 -16.48
C TYR A 3 10.33 0.06 -15.42
N ILE A 4 10.82 0.10 -14.19
CA ILE A 4 10.04 -0.33 -13.03
C ILE A 4 9.62 0.92 -12.26
N TYR A 5 8.33 1.05 -12.03
CA TYR A 5 7.73 2.07 -11.19
C TYR A 5 7.35 1.45 -9.85
N ALA A 6 7.56 2.15 -8.74
CA ALA A 6 7.14 1.71 -7.42
C ALA A 6 6.54 2.86 -6.60
N LEU A 7 5.48 2.58 -5.85
CA LEU A 7 4.88 3.47 -4.86
C LEU A 7 4.21 2.66 -3.74
N SER A 8 3.93 3.28 -2.61
CA SER A 8 3.39 2.63 -1.41
C SER A 8 2.41 3.53 -0.66
N ASP A 9 1.72 2.97 0.33
CA ASP A 9 1.03 3.69 1.40
C ASP A 9 0.01 4.72 0.88
N ILE A 10 -0.90 4.24 0.03
CA ILE A 10 -1.96 5.04 -0.60
C ILE A 10 -3.02 5.44 0.45
N HIS A 11 -3.31 4.55 1.41
CA HIS A 11 -4.25 4.76 2.50
C HIS A 11 -5.58 5.40 2.06
N GLY A 12 -6.27 4.78 1.10
CA GLY A 12 -7.56 5.24 0.61
C GLY A 12 -7.56 6.58 -0.12
N HIS A 13 -6.41 7.19 -0.44
CA HIS A 13 -6.33 8.46 -1.17
C HIS A 13 -6.32 8.26 -2.69
N LEU A 14 -7.40 7.66 -3.22
CA LEU A 14 -7.52 7.24 -4.62
C LEU A 14 -7.23 8.36 -5.64
N ASP A 15 -7.66 9.59 -5.37
CA ASP A 15 -7.47 10.70 -6.32
C ASP A 15 -5.99 11.09 -6.43
N ILE A 16 -5.25 11.06 -5.30
CA ILE A 16 -3.80 11.29 -5.29
C ILE A 16 -3.10 10.16 -6.03
N PHE A 17 -3.51 8.91 -5.79
CA PHE A 17 -2.97 7.75 -6.50
C PHE A 17 -3.16 7.87 -8.02
N ARG A 18 -4.37 8.21 -8.49
CA ARG A 18 -4.64 8.44 -9.91
C ARG A 18 -3.82 9.58 -10.50
N GLU A 19 -3.60 10.65 -9.75
CA GLU A 19 -2.75 11.75 -10.17
C GLU A 19 -1.30 11.31 -10.34
N THR A 20 -0.75 10.57 -9.38
CA THR A 20 0.63 10.04 -9.44
C THR A 20 0.79 9.08 -10.62
N LEU A 21 -0.22 8.24 -10.91
CA LEU A 21 -0.20 7.30 -12.04
C LEU A 21 -0.11 7.96 -13.42
N LYS A 22 -0.36 9.26 -13.57
CA LYS A 22 -0.12 9.97 -14.84
C LYS A 22 1.34 9.94 -15.29
N ASN A 23 2.27 9.68 -14.37
CA ASN A 23 3.70 9.53 -14.64
C ASN A 23 4.12 8.09 -14.96
N VAL A 24 3.17 7.13 -14.96
CA VAL A 24 3.44 5.71 -15.18
C VAL A 24 2.96 5.30 -16.57
N ASP A 25 3.90 4.90 -17.43
CA ASP A 25 3.59 4.31 -18.73
C ASP A 25 3.49 2.78 -18.63
N LEU A 26 2.27 2.24 -18.58
CA LEU A 26 1.99 0.80 -18.63
C LEU A 26 1.68 0.30 -20.05
N GLU A 27 1.57 1.18 -21.04
CA GLU A 27 1.35 0.78 -22.43
C GLU A 27 2.62 0.17 -23.02
N SER A 28 3.80 0.73 -22.67
CA SER A 28 5.09 0.12 -23.00
C SER A 28 5.18 -1.33 -22.48
N LYS A 29 5.56 -2.25 -23.38
CA LYS A 29 5.54 -3.70 -23.13
C LYS A 29 6.37 -4.13 -21.91
N ASN A 30 7.49 -3.45 -21.66
CA ASN A 30 8.48 -3.87 -20.68
C ASN A 30 8.38 -3.12 -19.35
N ASN A 31 7.46 -2.16 -19.24
CA ASN A 31 7.29 -1.39 -18.01
C ASN A 31 6.44 -2.16 -16.99
N LYS A 32 6.75 -2.00 -15.71
CA LYS A 32 6.02 -2.58 -14.58
C LYS A 32 5.71 -1.53 -13.54
N LEU A 33 4.61 -1.71 -12.82
CA LEU A 33 4.24 -0.96 -11.63
C LEU A 33 4.15 -1.92 -10.45
N ILE A 34 4.90 -1.64 -9.40
CA ILE A 34 4.89 -2.40 -8.15
C ILE A 34 4.26 -1.51 -7.08
N LEU A 35 3.25 -2.03 -6.38
CA LEU A 35 2.59 -1.32 -5.29
C LEU A 35 2.96 -2.03 -4.00
N LEU A 36 3.51 -1.32 -3.01
CA LEU A 36 4.15 -1.97 -1.84
C LEU A 36 3.22 -2.15 -0.64
N GLY A 37 1.90 -2.18 -0.82
CA GLY A 37 0.93 -2.35 0.28
C GLY A 37 0.36 -1.04 0.82
N ASP A 38 -0.49 -1.18 1.84
CA ASP A 38 -1.18 -0.11 2.56
C ASP A 38 -2.03 0.77 1.64
N TYR A 39 -2.97 0.11 0.96
CA TYR A 39 -3.92 0.72 0.05
C TYR A 39 -5.14 1.28 0.76
N ILE A 40 -5.42 0.78 1.97
CA ILE A 40 -6.64 1.04 2.75
C ILE A 40 -6.31 1.76 4.06
N ASP A 41 -7.34 2.01 4.85
CA ASP A 41 -7.31 2.76 6.11
C ASP A 41 -7.00 4.25 5.93
N ARG A 42 -7.38 5.03 6.95
CA ARG A 42 -7.16 6.49 7.08
C ARG A 42 -7.89 7.37 6.06
N GLY A 43 -7.80 7.10 4.75
CA GLY A 43 -8.53 7.81 3.70
C GLY A 43 -10.00 7.41 3.57
N ASP A 44 -10.73 8.10 2.70
CA ASP A 44 -12.18 7.93 2.51
C ASP A 44 -12.56 6.91 1.43
N LYS A 45 -11.63 6.55 0.53
CA LYS A 45 -11.89 5.70 -0.66
C LYS A 45 -11.17 4.35 -0.62
N SER A 46 -11.09 3.69 0.54
CA SER A 46 -10.39 2.41 0.70
C SER A 46 -10.92 1.32 -0.25
N CYS A 47 -12.24 1.09 -0.23
CA CYS A 47 -12.89 0.07 -1.05
C CYS A 47 -12.68 0.34 -2.55
N GLU A 48 -12.87 1.59 -2.97
CA GLU A 48 -12.66 2.04 -4.34
C GLU A 48 -11.19 1.91 -4.76
N THR A 49 -10.25 2.15 -3.84
CA THR A 49 -8.81 1.99 -4.10
C THR A 49 -8.48 0.53 -4.40
N LEU A 50 -8.96 -0.42 -3.59
CA LEU A 50 -8.75 -1.84 -3.85
C LEU A 50 -9.38 -2.29 -5.17
N TYR A 51 -10.61 -1.87 -5.46
CA TYR A 51 -11.25 -2.18 -6.75
C TYR A 51 -10.49 -1.59 -7.93
N PHE A 52 -10.00 -0.35 -7.80
CA PHE A 52 -9.23 0.31 -8.84
C PHE A 52 -7.90 -0.42 -9.11
N ILE A 53 -7.16 -0.81 -8.06
CA ILE A 53 -5.92 -1.60 -8.20
C ILE A 53 -6.22 -2.95 -8.87
N LYS A 54 -7.26 -3.65 -8.42
CA LYS A 54 -7.67 -4.93 -9.02
C LYS A 54 -8.01 -4.78 -10.51
N GLN A 55 -8.76 -3.75 -10.88
CA GLN A 55 -9.07 -3.44 -12.29
C GLN A 55 -7.80 -3.07 -13.09
N LEU A 56 -6.84 -2.40 -12.47
CA LEU A 56 -5.57 -2.06 -13.10
C LEU A 56 -4.75 -3.32 -13.40
N CYS A 57 -4.72 -4.29 -12.48
CA CYS A 57 -4.14 -5.62 -12.71
C CYS A 57 -4.83 -6.39 -13.84
N GLU A 58 -6.15 -6.32 -13.93
CA GLU A 58 -6.93 -6.95 -15.00
C GLU A 58 -6.67 -6.28 -16.36
N LYS A 59 -6.54 -4.96 -16.38
CA LYS A 59 -6.24 -4.18 -17.59
C LYS A 59 -4.81 -4.42 -18.09
N TYR A 60 -3.84 -4.59 -17.19
CA TYR A 60 -2.43 -4.82 -17.52
C TYR A 60 -1.87 -6.09 -16.87
N PRO A 61 -2.28 -7.30 -17.34
CA PRO A 61 -1.88 -8.56 -16.74
C PRO A 61 -0.36 -8.72 -16.65
N GLY A 62 0.15 -9.04 -15.45
CA GLY A 62 1.58 -9.27 -15.20
C GLY A 62 2.47 -8.02 -15.19
N LYS A 63 1.89 -6.82 -15.38
CA LYS A 63 2.63 -5.55 -15.27
C LYS A 63 2.41 -4.83 -13.95
N VAL A 64 1.24 -5.00 -13.33
CA VAL A 64 0.90 -4.39 -12.04
C VAL A 64 1.01 -5.45 -10.95
N ILE A 65 1.91 -5.24 -10.00
CA ILE A 65 2.26 -6.20 -8.96
C ILE A 65 1.96 -5.55 -7.59
N PRO A 66 0.74 -5.69 -7.08
CA PRO A 66 0.42 -5.24 -5.73
C PRO A 66 0.87 -6.25 -4.69
N LEU A 67 1.57 -5.77 -3.66
CA LEU A 67 1.98 -6.52 -2.47
C LEU A 67 0.96 -6.35 -1.34
N LEU A 68 1.05 -7.18 -0.30
CA LEU A 68 0.34 -6.96 0.96
C LEU A 68 1.10 -5.96 1.84
N GLY A 69 0.39 -4.96 2.37
CA GLY A 69 0.84 -4.20 3.54
C GLY A 69 0.22 -4.75 4.83
N ASN A 70 0.63 -4.20 5.97
CA ASN A 70 0.05 -4.61 7.25
C ASN A 70 -1.42 -4.23 7.35
N HIS A 71 -1.87 -3.14 6.75
CA HIS A 71 -3.27 -2.75 6.78
C HIS A 71 -4.17 -3.75 6.03
N GLU A 72 -3.72 -4.30 4.89
CA GLU A 72 -4.46 -5.38 4.22
C GLU A 72 -4.50 -6.67 5.05
N VAL A 73 -3.41 -6.99 5.75
CA VAL A 73 -3.37 -8.16 6.65
C VAL A 73 -4.37 -7.98 7.79
N MET A 74 -4.33 -6.85 8.49
CA MET A 74 -5.27 -6.53 9.57
C MET A 74 -6.72 -6.57 9.10
N PHE A 75 -7.03 -6.00 7.93
CA PHE A 75 -8.38 -6.06 7.35
C PHE A 75 -8.84 -7.49 7.09
N LEU A 76 -7.98 -8.36 6.54
CA LEU A 76 -8.32 -9.76 6.30
C LEU A 76 -8.53 -10.56 7.59
N GLU A 77 -7.77 -10.25 8.65
CA GLU A 77 -7.92 -10.80 9.99
C GLU A 77 -9.22 -10.33 10.66
N ASP A 78 -9.49 -9.02 10.63
CA ASP A 78 -10.71 -8.41 11.15
C ASP A 78 -11.96 -9.04 10.55
N LEU A 79 -11.98 -9.24 9.22
CA LEU A 79 -13.11 -9.92 8.59
C LEU A 79 -13.37 -11.31 9.22
N ASN A 80 -12.35 -12.01 9.70
CA ASN A 80 -12.47 -13.32 10.34
C ASN A 80 -12.62 -13.28 11.87
N SER A 81 -12.49 -12.11 12.49
CA SER A 81 -12.65 -11.95 13.93
C SER A 81 -14.11 -12.12 14.37
N LEU A 82 -14.26 -12.58 15.61
CA LEU A 82 -15.56 -12.67 16.30
C LEU A 82 -15.88 -11.40 17.10
N TYR A 83 -14.89 -10.53 17.30
CA TYR A 83 -14.98 -9.32 18.10
C TYR A 83 -14.36 -8.14 17.34
N PRO A 84 -14.87 -6.91 17.53
CA PRO A 84 -14.25 -5.71 16.98
C PRO A 84 -12.97 -5.38 17.75
N ASP A 85 -11.88 -6.10 17.44
CA ASP A 85 -10.55 -5.81 17.99
C ASP A 85 -9.78 -4.78 17.14
N GLY A 86 -10.17 -4.60 15.86
CA GLY A 86 -9.60 -3.61 14.94
C GLY A 86 -10.44 -2.34 14.74
N GLU A 87 -10.06 -1.54 13.74
CA GLU A 87 -10.74 -0.27 13.42
C GLU A 87 -12.06 -0.51 12.70
N PHE A 88 -13.15 -0.60 13.46
CA PHE A 88 -14.50 -0.74 12.89
C PHE A 88 -14.86 0.35 11.87
N SER A 89 -14.24 1.53 11.98
CA SER A 89 -14.34 2.65 11.03
C SER A 89 -13.85 2.31 9.62
N GLU A 90 -12.88 1.41 9.46
CA GLU A 90 -12.47 0.93 8.15
C GLU A 90 -13.51 -0.06 7.59
N ILE A 91 -13.90 -1.04 8.40
CA ILE A 91 -14.79 -2.13 7.98
C ILE A 91 -16.10 -1.60 7.39
N ILE A 92 -16.68 -0.56 8.00
CA ILE A 92 -17.95 0.02 7.54
C ILE A 92 -17.84 0.72 6.16
N LYS A 93 -16.63 1.07 5.68
CA LYS A 93 -16.43 1.68 4.34
C LYS A 93 -16.77 0.73 3.19
N TYR A 94 -16.94 -0.56 3.47
CA TYR A 94 -17.30 -1.59 2.49
C TYR A 94 -18.81 -1.84 2.40
N ILE A 95 -19.62 -1.10 3.14
CA ILE A 95 -21.09 -1.18 3.08
C ILE A 95 -21.69 0.23 2.99
N SER A 96 -22.92 0.33 2.51
CA SER A 96 -23.65 1.60 2.51
C SER A 96 -24.20 1.92 3.90
N GLU A 97 -24.48 3.19 4.14
CA GLU A 97 -25.16 3.65 5.36
C GLU A 97 -26.51 2.95 5.56
N ASP A 98 -27.27 2.74 4.49
CA ASP A 98 -28.54 2.00 4.52
C ASP A 98 -28.36 0.53 4.93
N GLU A 99 -27.31 -0.13 4.44
CA GLU A 99 -26.96 -1.51 4.81
C GLU A 99 -26.60 -1.58 6.30
N TYR A 100 -25.79 -0.63 6.79
CA TYR A 100 -25.42 -0.53 8.20
C TYR A 100 -26.64 -0.26 9.10
N ASN A 101 -27.51 0.68 8.71
CA ASN A 101 -28.72 1.02 9.44
C ASN A 101 -29.70 -0.17 9.50
N ALA A 102 -29.83 -0.92 8.41
CA ALA A 102 -30.62 -2.14 8.38
C ALA A 102 -30.07 -3.22 9.33
N ILE A 103 -28.74 -3.37 9.43
CA ILE A 103 -28.09 -4.29 10.37
C ILE A 103 -28.30 -3.82 11.82
N SER A 104 -28.08 -2.54 12.09
CA SER A 104 -28.22 -1.94 13.41
C SER A 104 -29.64 -2.11 13.96
N LYS A 105 -30.66 -1.92 13.10
CA LYS A 105 -32.07 -2.14 13.44
C LYS A 105 -32.37 -3.58 13.85
N LYS A 106 -31.74 -4.59 13.22
CA LYS A 106 -31.91 -6.01 13.61
C LYS A 106 -31.44 -6.28 15.05
N CYS A 107 -30.51 -5.47 15.55
CA CYS A 107 -29.92 -5.64 16.87
C CYS A 107 -30.50 -4.65 17.90
N GLU A 108 -31.56 -3.89 17.56
CA GLU A 108 -32.07 -2.81 18.41
C GLU A 108 -32.58 -3.28 19.78
N ASN A 109 -33.15 -4.48 19.83
CA ASN A 109 -33.74 -5.08 21.03
C ASN A 109 -32.73 -5.85 21.89
N VAL A 110 -31.44 -5.87 21.50
CA VAL A 110 -30.38 -6.52 22.29
C VAL A 110 -30.01 -5.59 23.45
N SER A 111 -30.31 -6.01 24.68
CA SER A 111 -30.14 -5.18 25.88
C SER A 111 -28.69 -5.05 26.37
N ASN A 112 -27.84 -6.03 26.08
CA ASN A 112 -26.43 -6.00 26.44
C ASN A 112 -25.62 -5.34 25.30
N GLU A 113 -25.03 -4.17 25.58
CA GLU A 113 -24.31 -3.36 24.58
C GLU A 113 -23.13 -4.11 23.93
N LEU A 114 -22.35 -4.87 24.71
CA LEU A 114 -21.26 -5.67 24.17
C LEU A 114 -21.77 -6.72 23.18
N THR A 115 -22.82 -7.45 23.55
CA THR A 115 -23.46 -8.45 22.68
C THR A 115 -24.01 -7.81 21.42
N LYS A 116 -24.68 -6.65 21.55
CA LYS A 116 -25.21 -5.88 20.42
C LYS A 116 -24.11 -5.48 19.45
N MET A 117 -23.00 -4.94 19.96
CA MET A 117 -21.83 -4.57 19.18
C MET A 117 -21.24 -5.78 18.44
N CYS A 118 -21.02 -6.90 19.12
CA CYS A 118 -20.51 -8.13 18.49
C CYS A 118 -21.46 -8.66 17.39
N MET A 119 -22.77 -8.59 17.60
CA MET A 119 -23.75 -9.00 16.59
C MET A 119 -23.74 -8.09 15.36
N ILE A 120 -23.70 -6.76 15.56
CA ILE A 120 -23.59 -5.80 14.46
C ILE A 120 -22.29 -6.06 13.68
N TYR A 121 -21.17 -6.18 14.38
CA TYR A 121 -19.87 -6.48 13.78
C TYR A 121 -19.92 -7.75 12.92
N LYS A 122 -20.46 -8.84 13.47
CA LYS A 122 -20.59 -10.12 12.76
C LYS A 122 -21.47 -10.01 11.50
N TYR A 123 -22.58 -9.30 11.58
CA TYR A 123 -23.47 -9.11 10.43
C TYR A 123 -22.83 -8.23 9.36
N VAL A 124 -22.07 -7.21 9.76
CA VAL A 124 -21.32 -6.36 8.83
C VAL A 124 -20.23 -7.17 8.12
N THR A 125 -19.40 -7.92 8.86
CA THR A 125 -18.32 -8.72 8.26
C THR A 125 -18.86 -9.83 7.36
N ASP A 126 -19.98 -10.48 7.71
CA ASP A 126 -20.66 -11.44 6.84
C ASP A 126 -21.17 -10.81 5.54
N LEU A 127 -21.78 -9.61 5.64
CA LEU A 127 -22.23 -8.88 4.47
C LEU A 127 -21.05 -8.54 3.56
N ILE A 128 -19.97 -8.00 4.10
CA ILE A 128 -18.76 -7.66 3.34
C ILE A 128 -18.18 -8.90 2.65
N LYS A 129 -18.04 -10.02 3.37
CA LYS A 129 -17.57 -11.29 2.78
C LYS A 129 -18.43 -11.77 1.63
N SER A 130 -19.74 -11.62 1.74
CA SER A 130 -20.67 -12.03 0.69
C SER A 130 -20.62 -11.10 -0.53
N LYS A 131 -20.63 -9.79 -0.29
CA LYS A 131 -20.70 -8.72 -1.30
C LYS A 131 -19.37 -8.55 -2.05
N HIS A 132 -18.25 -8.63 -1.34
CA HIS A 132 -16.90 -8.40 -1.87
C HIS A 132 -16.09 -9.69 -2.01
N LYS A 133 -16.76 -10.84 -2.16
CA LYS A 133 -16.12 -12.17 -2.22
C LYS A 133 -14.95 -12.26 -3.20
N THR A 134 -15.10 -11.70 -4.40
CA THR A 134 -14.06 -11.73 -5.45
C THR A 134 -12.90 -10.80 -5.14
N LEU A 135 -13.16 -9.66 -4.49
CA LEU A 135 -12.13 -8.72 -4.05
C LEU A 135 -11.30 -9.35 -2.92
N ILE A 136 -11.95 -9.90 -1.90
CA ILE A 136 -11.29 -10.55 -0.76
C ILE A 136 -10.47 -11.77 -1.23
N ALA A 137 -11.01 -12.57 -2.15
CA ALA A 137 -10.29 -13.71 -2.71
C ALA A 137 -9.07 -13.31 -3.56
N TRP A 138 -9.09 -12.11 -4.15
CA TRP A 138 -7.94 -11.53 -4.84
C TRP A 138 -6.92 -10.97 -3.84
N LEU A 139 -7.37 -10.23 -2.82
CA LEU A 139 -6.52 -9.65 -1.77
C LEU A 139 -5.71 -10.72 -1.03
N ARG A 140 -6.34 -11.85 -0.68
CA ARG A 140 -5.68 -13.00 -0.04
C ARG A 140 -4.58 -13.67 -0.88
N LYS A 141 -4.47 -13.35 -2.17
CA LYS A 141 -3.47 -13.93 -3.08
C LYS A 141 -2.33 -12.98 -3.38
N LEU A 142 -2.37 -11.75 -2.84
CA LEU A 142 -1.30 -10.80 -3.06
C LEU A 142 -0.02 -11.33 -2.40
N PRO A 143 1.14 -11.24 -3.08
CA PRO A 143 2.41 -11.66 -2.51
C PRO A 143 2.89 -10.68 -1.44
N LEU A 144 3.77 -11.14 -0.55
CA LEU A 144 4.41 -10.32 0.48
C LEU A 144 5.60 -9.52 -0.05
N TYR A 145 6.21 -9.99 -1.15
CA TYR A 145 7.35 -9.35 -1.78
C TYR A 145 7.38 -9.63 -3.29
N TYR A 146 8.18 -8.85 -4.01
CA TYR A 146 8.55 -9.12 -5.40
C TYR A 146 10.05 -8.93 -5.58
N GLU A 147 10.69 -9.82 -6.32
CA GLU A 147 12.14 -9.81 -6.50
C GLU A 147 12.49 -9.72 -8.00
N THR A 148 13.49 -8.90 -8.31
CA THR A 148 14.15 -8.84 -9.62
C THR A 148 15.60 -9.31 -9.49
N GLU A 149 16.35 -9.23 -10.58
CA GLU A 149 17.80 -9.51 -10.54
C GLU A 149 18.52 -8.58 -9.56
N ASP A 150 18.18 -7.29 -9.53
CA ASP A 150 18.90 -6.28 -8.73
C ASP A 150 18.14 -5.83 -7.47
N GLN A 151 16.84 -6.13 -7.34
CA GLN A 151 15.97 -5.47 -6.37
C GLN A 151 15.08 -6.44 -5.59
N ILE A 152 14.72 -6.02 -4.38
CA ILE A 152 13.70 -6.61 -3.53
C ILE A 152 12.68 -5.51 -3.21
N PHE A 153 11.42 -5.77 -3.55
CA PHE A 153 10.28 -4.92 -3.23
C PHE A 153 9.46 -5.60 -2.15
N VAL A 154 9.19 -4.87 -1.06
CA VAL A 154 8.52 -5.39 0.14
C VAL A 154 7.78 -4.24 0.82
N HIS A 155 6.76 -4.52 1.63
CA HIS A 155 6.05 -3.46 2.34
C HIS A 155 6.92 -2.81 3.42
N ALA A 156 7.39 -3.56 4.41
CA ALA A 156 8.16 -3.01 5.54
C ALA A 156 9.66 -3.30 5.46
N GLY A 157 10.04 -4.56 5.17
CA GLY A 157 11.44 -4.95 4.99
C GLY A 157 11.66 -6.45 5.08
N ILE A 158 12.93 -6.87 5.01
CA ILE A 158 13.34 -8.28 5.08
C ILE A 158 14.28 -8.53 6.27
N ASP A 159 14.45 -9.78 6.68
CA ASP A 159 15.57 -10.15 7.53
C ASP A 159 16.86 -10.23 6.70
N GLU A 160 17.71 -9.22 6.82
CA GLU A 160 18.96 -9.10 6.08
C GLU A 160 20.09 -9.93 6.69
N GLU A 161 19.99 -10.31 7.97
CA GLU A 161 20.97 -11.20 8.63
C GLU A 161 20.89 -12.62 8.07
N ALA A 162 19.75 -12.98 7.47
CA ALA A 162 19.57 -14.21 6.73
C ALA A 162 20.27 -14.22 5.35
N GLU A 163 20.87 -13.11 4.92
CA GLU A 163 21.65 -12.98 3.67
C GLU A 163 20.90 -13.56 2.45
N GLU A 164 21.49 -14.50 1.71
CA GLU A 164 20.86 -15.16 0.55
C GLU A 164 19.57 -15.94 0.90
N TYR A 165 19.38 -16.26 2.18
CA TYR A 165 18.21 -16.97 2.72
C TYR A 165 17.10 -16.03 3.20
N TRP A 166 17.18 -14.73 2.97
CA TRP A 166 16.17 -13.75 3.42
C TRP A 166 14.73 -14.16 3.11
N LYS A 167 14.47 -14.85 1.98
CA LYS A 167 13.12 -15.31 1.61
C LYS A 167 12.49 -16.28 2.62
N VAL A 168 13.32 -17.12 3.25
CA VAL A 168 12.89 -18.12 4.24
C VAL A 168 13.19 -17.67 5.66
N GLY A 169 14.15 -16.76 5.85
CA GLY A 169 14.49 -16.17 7.14
C GLY A 169 13.51 -15.09 7.58
N THR A 170 12.93 -14.33 6.64
CA THR A 170 11.95 -13.28 6.95
C THR A 170 10.58 -13.88 7.26
N SER A 171 10.02 -13.54 8.42
CA SER A 171 8.65 -13.91 8.78
C SER A 171 7.60 -13.11 8.00
N GLU A 172 6.37 -13.64 7.88
CA GLU A 172 5.23 -12.90 7.29
C GLU A 172 4.98 -11.56 7.99
N GLU A 173 5.18 -11.54 9.31
CA GLU A 173 5.11 -10.33 10.12
C GLU A 173 6.21 -9.35 9.73
N TYR A 174 7.48 -9.77 9.60
CA TYR A 174 8.55 -8.84 9.20
C TYR A 174 8.33 -8.23 7.81
N PHE A 175 7.82 -9.00 6.84
CA PHE A 175 7.51 -8.45 5.52
C PHE A 175 6.54 -7.26 5.59
N THR A 176 5.66 -7.22 6.60
CA THR A 176 4.59 -6.23 6.73
C THR A 176 4.73 -5.28 7.92
N TRP A 177 5.56 -5.58 8.92
CA TRP A 177 5.67 -4.83 10.18
C TRP A 177 7.12 -4.57 10.63
N LYS A 178 8.14 -4.91 9.82
CA LYS A 178 9.53 -4.70 10.23
C LYS A 178 9.75 -3.23 10.62
N TYR A 179 10.11 -3.04 11.88
CA TYR A 179 10.50 -1.77 12.47
C TYR A 179 11.57 -2.04 13.55
N PRO A 180 12.61 -1.21 13.70
CA PRO A 180 12.90 0.00 12.91
C PRO A 180 13.35 -0.30 11.46
N PRO A 181 13.30 0.69 10.56
CA PRO A 181 13.94 0.58 9.24
C PRO A 181 15.45 0.32 9.37
N VAL A 182 16.01 -0.37 8.39
CA VAL A 182 17.44 -0.74 8.33
C VAL A 182 18.12 0.04 7.21
N PHE A 183 19.39 0.33 7.41
CA PHE A 183 20.23 1.05 6.47
C PHE A 183 21.54 0.29 6.33
N GLY A 184 22.20 0.44 5.19
CA GLY A 184 23.43 -0.30 4.93
C GLY A 184 23.48 -0.90 3.54
N THR A 185 24.53 -1.69 3.36
CA THR A 185 24.76 -2.44 2.14
C THR A 185 24.08 -3.80 2.23
N PHE A 186 23.30 -4.10 1.20
CA PHE A 186 22.80 -5.43 0.89
C PHE A 186 23.12 -5.74 -0.57
N TYR A 187 23.19 -7.03 -0.94
CA TYR A 187 23.60 -7.43 -2.30
C TYR A 187 22.55 -7.11 -3.39
N LYS A 188 21.39 -6.61 -2.99
CA LYS A 188 20.32 -6.06 -3.83
C LYS A 188 19.82 -4.75 -3.23
N ASP A 189 19.25 -3.89 -4.06
CA ASP A 189 18.51 -2.73 -3.57
C ASP A 189 17.19 -3.21 -2.93
N ILE A 190 16.88 -2.77 -1.73
CA ILE A 190 15.65 -3.04 -1.00
C ILE A 190 14.78 -1.79 -1.04
N ILE A 191 13.57 -1.92 -1.59
CA ILE A 191 12.59 -0.85 -1.71
C ILE A 191 11.40 -1.17 -0.80
N ALA A 192 11.13 -0.28 0.15
CA ALA A 192 10.09 -0.43 1.17
C ALA A 192 9.21 0.83 1.34
N GLY A 193 7.99 0.62 1.86
CA GLY A 193 7.10 1.66 2.37
C GLY A 193 7.06 1.63 3.90
N HIS A 194 5.86 1.64 4.49
CA HIS A 194 5.53 1.41 5.90
C HIS A 194 6.02 2.47 6.90
N THR A 195 7.31 2.82 6.84
CA THR A 195 7.91 3.85 7.68
C THR A 195 7.99 5.16 6.89
N HIS A 196 7.29 6.18 7.37
CA HIS A 196 7.28 7.51 6.74
C HIS A 196 8.70 8.02 6.50
N THR A 197 8.96 8.52 5.29
CA THR A 197 10.29 9.04 4.95
C THR A 197 10.66 10.29 5.76
N SER A 198 9.69 11.01 6.31
CA SER A 198 9.91 12.12 7.25
C SER A 198 10.56 11.67 8.56
N GLU A 199 10.18 10.50 9.07
CA GLU A 199 10.77 9.89 10.25
C GLU A 199 12.21 9.45 9.96
N ILE A 200 12.40 8.76 8.84
CA ILE A 200 13.70 8.25 8.40
C ILE A 200 14.70 9.39 8.18
N ALA A 201 14.28 10.47 7.52
CA ALA A 201 15.10 11.64 7.27
C ALA A 201 15.30 12.52 8.52
N ASN A 202 14.57 12.24 9.62
CA ASN A 202 14.45 13.12 10.77
C ASN A 202 14.09 14.57 10.36
N ASP A 203 13.17 14.68 9.41
CA ASP A 203 12.68 15.93 8.84
C ASP A 203 11.17 15.79 8.57
N LYS A 204 10.37 16.48 9.38
CA LYS A 204 8.90 16.44 9.32
C LYS A 204 8.33 16.87 7.96
N ASP A 205 9.08 17.66 7.18
CA ASP A 205 8.64 18.22 5.90
C ASP A 205 9.16 17.35 4.72
N PHE A 206 9.94 16.30 4.99
CA PHE A 206 10.44 15.37 3.99
C PHE A 206 9.40 14.28 3.67
N HIS A 207 8.84 14.34 2.47
CA HIS A 207 7.81 13.39 1.99
C HIS A 207 8.14 12.80 0.62
N SER A 208 9.43 12.79 0.23
CA SER A 208 9.91 12.26 -1.05
C SER A 208 10.55 10.89 -0.88
N VAL A 209 11.07 10.30 -1.96
CA VAL A 209 11.85 9.06 -1.87
C VAL A 209 13.10 9.32 -1.04
N TYR A 210 13.32 8.48 -0.02
CA TYR A 210 14.56 8.45 0.74
C TYR A 210 15.46 7.33 0.21
N TRP A 211 16.73 7.63 -0.05
CA TRP A 211 17.76 6.64 -0.34
C TRP A 211 18.89 6.80 0.66
N ASP A 212 19.30 5.70 1.30
CA ASP A 212 20.36 5.68 2.31
C ASP A 212 21.78 5.84 1.75
N ARG A 213 21.90 6.04 0.43
CA ARG A 213 23.16 6.08 -0.35
C ARG A 213 23.89 4.74 -0.43
N GLN A 214 23.23 3.66 -0.05
CA GLN A 214 23.70 2.29 -0.16
C GLN A 214 22.61 1.47 -0.87
N SER A 215 21.96 0.54 -0.18
CA SER A 215 21.03 -0.41 -0.77
C SER A 215 19.56 -0.16 -0.40
N HIS A 216 19.23 0.84 0.42
CA HIS A 216 17.86 0.99 0.94
C HIS A 216 17.14 2.21 0.39
N PHE A 217 15.94 1.98 -0.16
CA PHE A 217 15.00 2.99 -0.61
C PHE A 217 13.71 2.90 0.19
N TYR A 218 13.24 4.04 0.71
CA TYR A 218 11.96 4.17 1.39
C TYR A 218 11.07 5.15 0.63
N ILE A 219 9.81 4.76 0.39
CA ILE A 219 8.91 5.47 -0.52
C ILE A 219 7.53 5.81 0.09
N ASP A 220 7.37 5.65 1.40
CA ASP A 220 6.18 6.13 2.11
C ASP A 220 6.29 7.63 2.40
N GLY A 221 5.58 8.44 1.60
CA GLY A 221 5.56 9.90 1.75
C GLY A 221 4.59 10.41 2.81
N ALA A 222 4.06 9.58 3.71
CA ALA A 222 3.04 9.95 4.68
C ALA A 222 1.80 10.56 4.01
N THR A 223 1.24 9.89 3.00
CA THR A 223 0.19 10.38 2.09
C THR A 223 -0.97 11.09 2.81
N VAL A 224 -1.35 10.60 3.98
CA VAL A 224 -2.44 11.14 4.81
C VAL A 224 -2.18 12.60 5.19
N ILE A 225 -0.92 12.94 5.46
CA ILE A 225 -0.48 14.26 5.90
C ILE A 225 -0.01 15.07 4.69
N SER A 226 0.90 14.52 3.90
CA SER A 226 1.58 15.24 2.81
C SER A 226 0.72 15.49 1.59
N LYS A 227 -0.37 14.70 1.42
CA LYS A 227 -1.17 14.63 0.20
C LYS A 227 -0.34 14.38 -1.06
N PHE A 228 0.76 13.64 -0.89
CA PHE A 228 1.72 13.30 -1.93
C PHE A 228 2.15 11.84 -1.79
N ILE A 229 2.21 11.13 -2.92
CA ILE A 229 2.70 9.75 -2.99
C ILE A 229 3.98 9.77 -3.82
N PRO A 230 5.16 9.50 -3.21
CA PRO A 230 6.41 9.33 -3.93
C PRO A 230 6.28 8.24 -5.00
N LEU A 231 6.80 8.51 -6.19
CA LEU A 231 6.90 7.53 -7.26
C LEU A 231 8.36 7.29 -7.58
N LEU A 232 8.86 6.12 -7.23
CA LEU A 232 10.19 5.67 -7.63
C LEU A 232 10.12 5.12 -9.06
N LYS A 233 11.10 5.47 -9.89
CA LYS A 233 11.28 4.94 -11.23
C LYS A 233 12.70 4.40 -11.35
N TYR A 234 12.83 3.24 -11.97
CA TYR A 234 14.11 2.59 -12.23
C TYR A 234 14.24 2.29 -13.73
N ASP A 235 15.31 2.76 -14.35
CA ASP A 235 15.68 2.39 -15.72
C ASP A 235 16.45 1.06 -15.69
N ILE A 236 15.83 -0.01 -16.20
CA ILE A 236 16.40 -1.36 -16.18
C ILE A 236 17.71 -1.44 -16.98
N ILE A 237 17.87 -0.62 -18.02
CA ILE A 237 19.04 -0.64 -18.91
C ILE A 237 20.16 0.21 -18.30
N ALA A 238 19.84 1.44 -17.89
CA ALA A 238 20.82 2.35 -17.32
C ALA A 238 21.22 1.97 -15.88
N LYS A 239 20.39 1.19 -15.18
CA LYS A 239 20.52 0.85 -13.76
C LYS A 239 20.51 2.10 -12.85
N GLU A 240 19.71 3.08 -13.24
CA GLU A 240 19.60 4.39 -12.57
C GLU A 240 18.20 4.56 -11.96
N TYR A 241 18.14 5.26 -10.83
CA TYR A 241 16.88 5.61 -10.16
C TYR A 241 16.55 7.08 -10.31
N SER A 242 15.27 7.35 -10.53
CA SER A 242 14.70 8.69 -10.54
C SER A 242 13.38 8.71 -9.78
N SER A 243 12.91 9.90 -9.45
CA SER A 243 11.57 10.11 -8.92
C SER A 243 11.00 11.42 -9.45
N PHE A 244 9.80 11.78 -9.00
CA PHE A 244 9.01 12.87 -9.52
C PHE A 244 8.62 13.83 -8.40
N GLU A 245 8.64 15.11 -8.70
CA GLU A 245 8.15 16.16 -7.80
C GLU A 245 7.08 17.00 -8.52
N LYS A 246 6.18 17.60 -7.74
CA LYS A 246 5.22 18.58 -8.27
C LYS A 246 5.82 19.97 -8.16
N VAL A 247 6.00 20.63 -9.31
CA VAL A 247 6.47 22.01 -9.39
C VAL A 247 5.27 22.90 -9.69
N THR A 248 4.92 23.78 -8.75
CA THR A 248 3.86 24.78 -8.93
C THR A 248 4.36 25.88 -9.87
N GLN A 249 3.52 26.23 -10.84
CA GLN A 249 3.73 27.30 -11.80
C GLN A 249 3.12 28.61 -11.30
N ASP A 250 3.49 29.73 -11.92
CA ASP A 250 3.02 31.08 -11.54
C ASP A 250 1.49 31.24 -11.63
N ASP A 251 0.81 30.43 -12.46
CA ASP A 251 -0.64 30.44 -12.63
C ASP A 251 -1.39 29.55 -11.62
N GLY A 252 -0.67 28.94 -10.67
CA GLY A 252 -1.21 28.02 -9.66
C GLY A 252 -1.43 26.59 -10.15
N SER A 253 -1.17 26.29 -11.44
CA SER A 253 -1.11 24.91 -11.92
C SER A 253 0.17 24.22 -11.44
N PHE A 254 0.27 22.90 -11.60
CA PHE A 254 1.52 22.18 -11.33
C PHE A 254 1.88 21.28 -12.50
N VAL A 255 3.18 21.06 -12.65
CA VAL A 255 3.76 20.06 -13.57
C VAL A 255 4.57 19.06 -12.78
N TRP A 256 4.66 17.85 -13.32
CA TRP A 256 5.56 16.84 -12.79
C TRP A 256 6.95 17.02 -13.40
N ARG A 257 7.97 17.05 -12.54
CA ARG A 257 9.38 17.08 -12.95
C ARG A 257 10.07 15.82 -12.44
N GLU A 258 10.74 15.11 -13.33
CA GLU A 258 11.58 13.97 -12.98
C GLU A 258 12.96 14.47 -12.49
N TYR A 259 13.47 13.88 -11.42
CA TYR A 259 14.82 14.14 -10.87
C TYR A 259 15.54 12.82 -10.59
N ALA A 260 16.87 12.83 -10.76
CA ALA A 260 17.71 11.65 -10.50
C ALA A 260 17.96 11.43 -8.99
N ILE A 261 18.11 10.18 -8.58
CA ILE A 261 18.40 9.75 -7.20
C ILE A 261 19.76 9.06 -7.10
N LYS A 262 19.95 7.97 -7.87
CA LYS A 262 21.13 7.10 -7.88
C LYS A 262 21.56 6.88 -9.32
#